data_AF-A0A814AKJ0-F1
#
_entry.id   AF-A0A814AKJ0-F1
#
_cell.length_a   1.000
_cell.length_b   1.000
_cell.length_c   1.000
_cell.angle_alpha   90.00
_cell.angle_beta   90.00
_cell.angle_gamma   90.00
#
_symmetry.space_group_name_H-M   'P 1'
#
loop_
_entity.id
_entity.type
_entity.pdbx_description
1 polymer ?
#
loop_
_entity_poly.entity_id
_entity_poly.type
_entity_poly.pdbx_seq_one_letter_code
_entity_poly.pdbx_strand_id
1 'polypeptide(L)'
;MHPQTHHIVNEHGNNLQREEQEQKEIGDEPDDLVEIPDISNSNTNVVEISTISVKSPSVINIEESRQEEKHQITIKEWLKQYFHKFHSLNERRPKRLQWHEYIWSWLGAFIGIALVAFMHHRILERQALSFMIGSFGASAVLIFGAPKSPLAQPRNLVGGHVVSAIVGCIIRVILGKYEQSVACALSVSLAIILMQLTETLHPPGGATALIAITMQPGLPGANFLYILMPVLSGTLCMLLVALIVNNLATRRSYPTFWW
;
A
#
# COMPACT_ATOMS: atom_id res chain seq x y z
N MET A 1 -32.36 -44.44 58.87
CA MET A 1 -31.43 -43.33 59.18
C MET A 1 -31.66 -42.22 58.17
N HIS A 2 -31.87 -41.00 58.67
CA HIS A 2 -32.26 -39.79 57.95
C HIS A 2 -31.10 -39.18 57.11
N PRO A 3 -31.38 -38.25 56.18
CA PRO A 3 -30.50 -37.78 55.10
C PRO A 3 -29.78 -36.46 55.44
N GLN A 4 -28.79 -36.06 54.62
CA GLN A 4 -28.46 -34.64 54.38
C GLN A 4 -28.01 -34.38 52.93
N THR A 5 -28.77 -33.51 52.26
CA THR A 5 -28.50 -32.78 51.03
C THR A 5 -28.09 -31.35 51.39
N HIS A 6 -27.02 -30.79 50.80
CA HIS A 6 -26.83 -29.33 50.71
C HIS A 6 -26.03 -28.91 49.46
N HIS A 7 -26.64 -27.95 48.75
CA HIS A 7 -26.10 -26.87 47.92
C HIS A 7 -24.90 -27.09 47.01
N ILE A 8 -25.15 -27.17 45.69
CA ILE A 8 -24.55 -26.26 44.69
C ILE A 8 -25.58 -26.05 43.57
N VAL A 9 -26.36 -24.97 43.65
CA VAL A 9 -27.06 -24.36 42.52
C VAL A 9 -26.73 -22.88 42.59
N ASN A 10 -26.46 -22.26 41.43
CA ASN A 10 -26.55 -20.82 41.15
C ASN A 10 -25.25 -20.05 40.79
N GLU A 11 -24.37 -20.60 39.95
CA GLU A 11 -23.35 -19.79 39.24
C GLU A 11 -23.64 -19.58 37.74
N HIS A 12 -24.51 -20.38 37.13
CA HIS A 12 -24.77 -20.30 35.69
C HIS A 12 -25.74 -19.18 35.28
N GLY A 13 -26.58 -18.68 36.21
CA GLY A 13 -27.55 -17.62 35.93
C GLY A 13 -26.96 -16.21 35.86
N ASN A 14 -25.86 -15.95 36.58
CA ASN A 14 -25.25 -14.62 36.64
C ASN A 14 -24.39 -14.28 35.41
N ASN A 15 -23.89 -15.29 34.68
CA ASN A 15 -23.08 -15.04 33.48
C ASN A 15 -23.91 -14.70 32.26
N LEU A 16 -25.10 -15.29 32.11
CA LEU A 16 -26.01 -14.99 31.00
C LEU A 16 -26.57 -13.56 31.06
N GLN A 17 -26.80 -13.03 32.28
CA GLN A 17 -27.27 -11.64 32.45
C GLN A 17 -26.18 -10.59 32.18
N ARG A 18 -24.89 -10.95 32.29
CA ARG A 18 -23.77 -10.07 31.93
C ARG A 18 -23.54 -10.00 30.41
N GLU A 19 -23.70 -11.12 29.71
CA GLU A 19 -23.55 -11.16 28.25
C GLU A 19 -24.69 -10.41 27.52
N GLU A 20 -25.91 -10.43 28.04
CA GLU A 20 -27.03 -9.62 27.50
C GLU A 20 -26.88 -8.11 27.76
N GLN A 21 -26.12 -7.70 28.78
CA GLN A 21 -25.82 -6.29 29.04
C GLN A 21 -24.69 -5.75 28.15
N GLU A 22 -23.68 -6.55 27.84
CA GLU A 22 -22.59 -6.14 26.92
C GLU A 22 -23.04 -6.05 25.44
N GLN A 23 -24.06 -6.82 25.02
CA GLN A 23 -24.57 -6.76 23.65
C GLN A 23 -25.50 -5.56 23.36
N LYS A 24 -25.89 -4.78 24.36
CA LYS A 24 -26.74 -3.59 24.18
C LYS A 24 -26.00 -2.26 24.04
N GLU A 25 -24.67 -2.25 24.20
CA GLU A 25 -23.86 -1.02 24.11
C GLU A 25 -23.13 -0.84 22.76
N ILE A 26 -23.37 -1.71 21.78
CA ILE A 26 -22.77 -1.60 20.44
C ILE A 26 -23.89 -1.26 19.45
N GLY A 27 -24.17 0.03 19.30
CA GLY A 27 -25.14 0.55 18.33
C GLY A 27 -24.83 2.00 17.94
N ASP A 28 -24.83 2.22 16.63
CA ASP A 28 -24.86 3.50 15.90
C ASP A 28 -23.51 4.22 15.62
N GLU A 29 -22.82 3.78 14.57
CA GLU A 29 -21.85 4.58 13.81
C GLU A 29 -22.53 5.02 12.50
N PRO A 30 -22.70 6.33 12.22
CA PRO A 30 -23.38 6.76 10.99
C PRO A 30 -22.41 6.81 9.80
N ASP A 31 -22.92 6.34 8.66
CA ASP A 31 -22.34 6.44 7.31
C ASP A 31 -22.06 7.90 6.93
N ASP A 32 -20.79 8.30 6.87
CA ASP A 32 -20.37 9.53 6.19
C ASP A 32 -19.84 9.21 4.79
N LEU A 33 -20.72 9.43 3.82
CA LEU A 33 -20.45 9.44 2.38
C LEU A 33 -19.48 10.58 2.03
N VAL A 34 -18.32 10.24 1.47
CA VAL A 34 -17.34 11.21 0.95
C VAL A 34 -17.76 11.62 -0.47
N GLU A 35 -18.45 12.75 -0.62
CA GLU A 35 -18.62 13.43 -1.91
C GLU A 35 -17.41 14.33 -2.21
N ILE A 36 -16.83 14.16 -3.41
CA ILE A 36 -15.70 14.92 -3.94
C ILE A 36 -16.24 16.18 -4.66
N PRO A 37 -15.80 17.41 -4.33
CA PRO A 37 -16.15 18.58 -5.14
C PRO A 37 -15.12 18.85 -6.25
N ASP A 38 -15.69 19.11 -7.43
CA ASP A 38 -15.06 19.55 -8.68
C ASP A 38 -14.20 20.81 -8.52
N ILE A 39 -13.00 20.80 -9.12
CA ILE A 39 -12.07 21.94 -9.11
C ILE A 39 -12.18 22.69 -10.44
N SER A 40 -12.90 23.81 -10.45
CA SER A 40 -12.81 24.83 -11.49
C SER A 40 -12.34 26.17 -10.90
N ASN A 41 -11.06 26.47 -11.13
CA ASN A 41 -10.39 27.78 -11.20
C ASN A 41 -11.02 29.01 -10.52
N SER A 42 -10.26 29.62 -9.59
CA SER A 42 -9.62 30.93 -9.83
C SER A 42 -8.81 31.42 -8.63
N ASN A 43 -7.66 32.03 -8.92
CA ASN A 43 -6.69 32.56 -7.96
C ASN A 43 -7.28 33.69 -7.11
N THR A 44 -7.39 33.49 -5.80
CA THR A 44 -7.17 34.49 -4.75
C THR A 44 -7.09 33.80 -3.39
N ASN A 45 -6.09 34.15 -2.57
CA ASN A 45 -5.76 33.50 -1.28
C ASN A 45 -6.76 33.79 -0.14
N VAL A 46 -8.05 33.57 -0.35
CA VAL A 46 -9.09 33.60 0.70
C VAL A 46 -10.25 32.74 0.21
N VAL A 47 -10.63 31.68 0.94
CA VAL A 47 -11.87 30.94 0.68
C VAL A 47 -12.89 31.36 1.72
N GLU A 48 -13.87 32.14 1.27
CA GLU A 48 -14.99 32.67 2.05
C GLU A 48 -16.18 31.72 1.85
N ILE A 49 -16.70 31.12 2.93
CA ILE A 49 -17.92 30.32 2.90
C ILE A 49 -19.02 31.13 3.58
N SER A 50 -20.04 31.50 2.81
CA SER A 50 -21.22 32.24 3.25
C SER A 50 -22.19 31.33 4.01
N THR A 51 -22.53 31.73 5.23
CA THR A 51 -23.43 31.03 6.15
C THR A 51 -24.90 31.21 5.73
N ILE A 52 -25.65 30.12 5.60
CA ILE A 52 -27.11 30.13 5.43
C ILE A 52 -27.75 30.62 6.74
N SER A 53 -28.57 31.66 6.62
CA SER A 53 -29.35 32.29 7.69
C SER A 53 -30.53 31.41 8.11
N VAL A 54 -30.59 31.05 9.40
CA VAL A 54 -31.81 30.53 10.04
C VAL A 54 -32.09 31.38 11.29
N LYS A 55 -33.35 31.81 11.42
CA LYS A 55 -33.84 32.85 12.33
C LYS A 55 -34.25 32.27 13.70
N SER A 56 -33.75 32.92 14.77
CA SER A 56 -34.03 32.90 16.23
C SER A 56 -35.49 32.63 16.68
N PRO A 57 -35.81 32.24 17.96
CA PRO A 57 -35.28 32.75 19.26
C PRO A 57 -35.05 31.66 20.36
N SER A 58 -34.40 31.82 21.51
CA SER A 58 -34.36 32.89 22.52
C SER A 58 -33.23 32.63 23.56
N VAL A 59 -32.34 33.62 23.74
CA VAL A 59 -31.62 34.06 24.96
C VAL A 59 -31.23 33.02 26.02
N ILE A 60 -29.97 32.56 25.99
CA ILE A 60 -29.05 32.51 27.15
C ILE A 60 -27.63 32.82 26.64
N ASN A 61 -27.00 33.83 27.24
CA ASN A 61 -25.62 34.28 26.99
C ASN A 61 -24.58 33.14 27.05
N ILE A 62 -24.26 32.53 25.91
CA ILE A 62 -23.13 31.60 25.72
C ILE A 62 -22.15 32.16 24.67
N GLU A 63 -22.30 33.42 24.26
CA GLU A 63 -21.50 34.02 23.18
C GLU A 63 -20.15 34.62 23.63
N GLU A 64 -19.85 34.66 24.93
CA GLU A 64 -18.59 35.26 25.43
C GLU A 64 -17.53 34.23 25.88
N SER A 65 -17.86 32.93 25.92
CA SER A 65 -16.92 31.86 26.28
C SER A 65 -16.47 30.99 25.11
N ARG A 66 -16.88 31.34 23.87
CA ARG A 66 -16.47 30.66 22.64
C ARG A 66 -15.69 31.59 21.70
N GLN A 67 -14.87 32.47 22.26
CA GLN A 67 -13.82 33.14 21.49
C GLN A 67 -12.72 32.11 21.16
N GLU A 68 -12.76 31.63 19.92
CA GLU A 68 -11.59 31.35 19.08
C GLU A 68 -10.35 30.76 19.77
N GLU A 69 -10.41 29.52 20.26
CA GLU A 69 -9.19 28.68 20.28
C GLU A 69 -8.93 28.16 18.85
N LYS A 70 -8.69 29.08 17.91
CA LYS A 70 -7.97 28.76 16.68
C LYS A 70 -6.57 28.39 17.11
N HIS A 71 -6.33 27.12 17.39
CA HIS A 71 -5.01 26.59 17.69
C HIS A 71 -4.15 26.77 16.44
N GLN A 72 -3.57 27.97 16.29
CA GLN A 72 -2.49 28.24 15.34
C GLN A 72 -1.32 27.41 15.81
N ILE A 73 -1.28 26.14 15.41
CA ILE A 73 -0.14 25.26 15.64
C ILE A 73 1.05 26.00 15.01
N THR A 74 1.93 26.51 15.87
CA THR A 74 3.13 27.21 15.40
C THR A 74 3.94 26.21 14.57
N ILE A 75 4.69 26.64 13.55
CA ILE A 75 5.57 25.75 12.76
C ILE A 75 6.44 24.86 13.68
N LYS A 76 6.86 25.40 14.84
CA LYS A 76 7.56 24.66 15.90
C LYS A 76 6.75 23.51 16.49
N GLU A 77 5.46 23.72 16.76
CA GLU A 77 4.56 22.69 17.32
C GLU A 77 4.22 21.65 16.26
N TRP A 78 4.01 22.05 15.01
CA TRP A 78 3.83 21.13 13.89
C TRP A 78 5.08 20.27 13.68
N LEU A 79 6.28 20.88 13.68
CA LEU A 79 7.55 20.15 13.59
C LEU A 79 7.73 19.20 14.78
N LYS A 80 7.40 19.65 16.00
CA LYS A 80 7.47 18.81 17.21
C LYS A 80 6.54 17.60 17.09
N GLN A 81 5.31 17.78 16.65
CA GLN A 81 4.36 16.69 16.40
C GLN A 81 4.84 15.78 15.26
N TYR A 82 5.37 16.35 14.17
CA TYR A 82 5.95 15.60 13.05
C TYR A 82 7.09 14.70 13.52
N PHE A 83 8.06 15.24 14.27
CA PHE A 83 9.17 14.45 14.83
C PHE A 83 8.71 13.46 15.91
N HIS A 84 7.62 13.75 16.63
CA HIS A 84 7.04 12.81 17.57
C HIS A 84 6.50 11.55 16.87
N LYS A 85 6.01 11.65 15.63
CA LYS A 85 5.60 10.48 14.81
C LYS A 85 6.76 9.53 14.47
N PHE A 86 8.02 9.97 14.60
CA PHE A 86 9.19 9.09 14.40
C PHE A 86 9.42 8.18 15.61
N HIS A 87 8.81 8.48 16.77
CA HIS A 87 8.80 7.53 17.87
C HIS A 87 7.81 6.42 17.55
N SER A 88 8.27 5.17 17.70
CA SER A 88 7.50 3.96 17.44
C SER A 88 6.12 4.07 18.08
N LEU A 89 5.08 3.87 17.27
CA LEU A 89 3.80 3.40 17.80
C LEU A 89 4.12 2.12 18.59
N ASN A 90 3.61 1.96 19.80
CA ASN A 90 3.94 0.85 20.72
C ASN A 90 3.40 -0.54 20.23
N GLU A 91 3.45 -0.77 18.92
CA GLU A 91 3.04 -2.00 18.27
C GLU A 91 4.02 -3.13 18.54
N ARG A 92 3.47 -4.32 18.78
CA ARG A 92 4.26 -5.52 19.06
C ARG A 92 4.85 -6.05 17.76
N ARG A 93 6.10 -6.53 17.83
CA ARG A 93 6.79 -7.17 16.70
C ARG A 93 5.97 -8.36 16.18
N PRO A 94 5.94 -8.60 14.86
CA PRO A 94 5.29 -9.79 14.30
C PRO A 94 5.95 -11.07 14.83
N LYS A 95 5.16 -12.16 14.91
CA LYS A 95 5.64 -13.47 15.36
C LYS A 95 6.75 -13.99 14.44
N ARG A 96 7.76 -14.67 15.01
CA ARG A 96 8.85 -15.29 14.24
C ARG A 96 8.30 -16.37 13.31
N LEU A 97 8.85 -16.42 12.09
CA LEU A 97 8.52 -17.45 11.11
C LEU A 97 9.17 -18.79 11.51
N GLN A 98 8.55 -19.90 11.10
CA GLN A 98 9.09 -21.24 11.30
C GLN A 98 10.21 -21.51 10.27
N TRP A 99 11.20 -22.34 10.60
CA TRP A 99 12.35 -22.61 9.72
C TRP A 99 11.98 -23.07 8.31
N HIS A 100 10.95 -23.91 8.19
CA HIS A 100 10.42 -24.39 6.91
C HIS A 100 9.97 -23.24 5.99
N GLU A 101 9.46 -22.15 6.55
CA GLU A 101 9.04 -21.00 5.74
C GLU A 101 10.23 -20.27 5.13
N TYR A 102 11.38 -20.20 5.82
CA TYR A 102 12.59 -19.62 5.24
C TYR A 102 13.06 -20.39 4.00
N ILE A 103 12.96 -21.73 4.01
CA ILE A 103 13.33 -22.58 2.88
C ILE A 103 12.43 -22.30 1.67
N TRP A 104 11.11 -22.23 1.86
CA TRP A 104 10.18 -21.92 0.78
C TRP A 104 10.36 -20.51 0.22
N SER A 105 10.64 -19.53 1.08
CA SER A 105 10.97 -18.16 0.65
C SER A 105 12.24 -18.11 -0.18
N TRP A 106 13.30 -18.79 0.29
CA TRP A 106 14.57 -18.88 -0.41
C TRP A 106 14.43 -19.58 -1.76
N LEU A 107 13.77 -20.74 -1.80
CA LEU A 107 13.59 -21.54 -3.00
C LEU A 107 12.79 -20.77 -4.06
N GLY A 108 11.68 -20.14 -3.66
CA GLY A 108 10.86 -19.32 -4.57
C GLY A 108 11.61 -18.13 -5.12
N ALA A 109 12.32 -17.38 -4.25
CA ALA A 109 13.11 -16.24 -4.68
C ALA A 109 14.25 -16.66 -5.62
N PHE A 110 14.96 -17.75 -5.31
CA PHE A 110 16.05 -18.26 -6.15
C PHE A 110 15.53 -18.66 -7.53
N ILE A 111 14.49 -19.49 -7.60
CA ILE A 111 13.92 -19.96 -8.88
C ILE A 111 13.36 -18.78 -9.68
N GLY A 112 12.60 -17.88 -9.04
CA GLY A 112 11.99 -16.73 -9.70
C GLY A 112 13.03 -15.80 -10.31
N ILE A 113 14.03 -15.39 -9.53
CA ILE A 113 15.09 -14.50 -10.00
C ILE A 113 15.99 -15.19 -11.03
N ALA A 114 16.34 -16.46 -10.84
CA ALA A 114 17.13 -17.21 -11.81
C ALA A 114 16.41 -17.33 -13.15
N LEU A 115 15.10 -17.58 -13.14
CA LEU A 115 14.31 -17.70 -14.37
C LEU A 115 14.18 -16.36 -15.09
N VAL A 116 13.90 -15.27 -14.39
CA VAL A 116 13.87 -13.92 -14.98
C VAL A 116 15.25 -13.54 -15.54
N ALA A 117 16.33 -13.76 -14.79
CA ALA A 117 17.68 -13.50 -15.25
C ALA A 117 18.01 -14.33 -16.50
N PHE A 118 17.67 -15.62 -16.51
CA PHE A 118 17.87 -16.50 -17.65
C PHE A 118 17.01 -16.11 -18.86
N MET A 119 15.77 -15.66 -18.67
CA MET A 119 14.93 -15.22 -19.79
C MET A 119 15.46 -13.94 -20.44
N HIS A 120 15.96 -13.00 -19.65
CA HIS A 120 16.34 -11.68 -20.15
C HIS A 120 17.84 -11.50 -20.43
N HIS A 121 18.73 -12.45 -20.06
CA HIS A 121 20.19 -12.28 -20.25
C HIS A 121 20.65 -12.09 -21.69
N ARG A 122 19.88 -12.57 -22.68
CA ARG A 122 20.17 -12.39 -24.11
C ARG A 122 19.48 -11.17 -24.72
N ILE A 123 18.51 -10.59 -24.02
CA ILE A 123 17.64 -9.54 -24.54
C ILE A 123 18.08 -8.18 -24.00
N LEU A 124 18.42 -8.12 -22.70
CA LEU A 124 18.83 -6.89 -22.03
C LEU A 124 20.35 -6.75 -22.05
N GLU A 125 20.81 -5.52 -22.20
CA GLU A 125 22.17 -5.15 -21.87
C GLU A 125 22.45 -5.40 -20.38
N ARG A 126 23.71 -5.71 -20.05
CA ARG A 126 24.15 -6.08 -18.70
C ARG A 126 23.71 -5.09 -17.61
N GLN A 127 23.81 -3.79 -17.87
CA GLN A 127 23.43 -2.76 -16.89
C GLN A 127 21.92 -2.73 -16.66
N ALA A 128 21.12 -2.74 -17.73
CA ALA A 128 19.66 -2.78 -17.63
C ALA A 128 19.19 -4.06 -16.92
N LEU A 129 19.82 -5.20 -17.21
CA LEU A 129 19.57 -6.45 -16.52
C LEU A 129 19.85 -6.35 -15.01
N SER A 130 20.97 -5.75 -14.61
CA SER A 130 21.29 -5.57 -13.17
C SER A 130 20.25 -4.72 -12.43
N PHE A 131 19.80 -3.62 -13.02
CA PHE A 131 18.75 -2.80 -12.38
C PHE A 131 17.40 -3.52 -12.34
N MET A 132 17.04 -4.22 -13.42
CA MET A 132 15.81 -5.02 -13.47
C MET A 132 15.81 -6.14 -12.41
N ILE A 133 16.94 -6.82 -12.24
CA ILE A 133 17.10 -7.81 -11.15
C ILE A 133 16.97 -7.14 -9.78
N GLY A 134 17.42 -5.89 -9.62
CA GLY A 134 17.18 -5.12 -8.40
C GLY A 134 15.69 -4.89 -8.12
N SER A 135 14.92 -4.47 -9.13
CA SER A 135 13.46 -4.28 -9.02
C SER A 135 12.77 -5.61 -8.72
N PHE A 136 13.01 -6.67 -9.50
CA PHE A 136 12.41 -7.98 -9.26
C PHE A 136 12.89 -8.65 -7.98
N GLY A 137 14.11 -8.36 -7.52
CA GLY A 137 14.62 -8.81 -6.23
C GLY A 137 13.78 -8.27 -5.08
N ALA A 138 13.39 -6.99 -5.13
CA ALA A 138 12.45 -6.43 -4.16
C ALA A 138 11.05 -7.08 -4.27
N SER A 139 10.58 -7.40 -5.48
CA SER A 139 9.34 -8.17 -5.67
C SER A 139 9.44 -9.57 -5.07
N ALA A 140 10.58 -10.24 -5.22
CA ALA A 140 10.84 -11.56 -4.65
C ALA A 140 10.75 -11.54 -3.12
N VAL A 141 11.28 -10.50 -2.47
CA VAL A 141 11.17 -10.31 -1.02
C VAL A 141 9.70 -10.24 -0.60
N LEU A 142 8.85 -9.53 -1.34
CA LEU A 142 7.42 -9.45 -1.03
C LEU A 142 6.69 -10.77 -1.31
N ILE A 143 6.77 -11.30 -2.54
CA ILE A 143 5.91 -12.42 -2.96
C ILE A 143 6.34 -13.77 -2.40
N PHE A 144 7.61 -13.94 -2.01
CA PHE A 144 8.11 -15.16 -1.39
C PHE A 144 8.38 -15.01 0.12
N GLY A 145 8.79 -13.82 0.57
CA GLY A 145 9.07 -13.54 1.98
C GLY A 145 7.85 -13.12 2.79
N ALA A 146 6.89 -12.45 2.16
CA ALA A 146 5.64 -12.01 2.78
C ALA A 146 4.41 -12.28 1.87
N PRO A 147 4.15 -13.54 1.46
CA PRO A 147 3.13 -13.88 0.46
C PRO A 147 1.70 -13.46 0.83
N LYS A 148 1.41 -13.28 2.13
CA LYS A 148 0.10 -12.82 2.63
C LYS A 148 -0.05 -11.30 2.63
N SER A 149 1.01 -10.55 2.30
CA SER A 149 0.95 -9.09 2.23
C SER A 149 -0.01 -8.67 1.11
N PRO A 150 -0.90 -7.69 1.34
CA PRO A 150 -1.71 -7.10 0.28
C PRO A 150 -0.87 -6.61 -0.91
N LEU A 151 0.31 -6.04 -0.63
CA LEU A 151 1.23 -5.53 -1.66
C LEU A 151 1.90 -6.63 -2.50
N ALA A 152 1.83 -7.87 -2.05
CA ALA A 152 2.40 -9.03 -2.73
C ALA A 152 1.40 -9.73 -3.65
N GLN A 153 0.11 -9.35 -3.64
CA GLN A 153 -0.92 -10.03 -4.41
C GLN A 153 -0.77 -9.81 -5.93
N PRO A 154 -1.35 -10.69 -6.77
CA PRO A 154 -1.14 -10.67 -8.23
C PRO A 154 -1.48 -9.34 -8.90
N ARG A 155 -2.58 -8.69 -8.51
CA ARG A 155 -2.97 -7.36 -9.02
C ARG A 155 -1.88 -6.33 -8.77
N ASN A 156 -1.32 -6.29 -7.57
CA ASN A 156 -0.26 -5.33 -7.23
C ASN A 156 1.04 -5.71 -7.94
N LEU A 157 1.44 -6.98 -7.92
CA LEU A 157 2.64 -7.45 -8.62
C LEU A 157 2.58 -7.08 -10.12
N VAL A 158 1.56 -7.51 -10.85
CA VAL A 158 1.52 -7.28 -12.30
C VAL A 158 1.16 -5.83 -12.61
N GLY A 159 0.09 -5.33 -12.01
CA GLY A 159 -0.43 -3.99 -12.26
C GLY A 159 0.57 -2.90 -11.86
N GLY A 160 1.19 -3.01 -10.69
CA GLY A 160 2.10 -2.00 -10.17
C GLY A 160 3.36 -1.84 -11.02
N HIS A 161 3.94 -2.95 -11.49
CA HIS A 161 5.05 -2.93 -12.45
C HIS A 161 4.62 -2.38 -13.83
N VAL A 162 3.47 -2.81 -14.38
CA VAL A 162 3.00 -2.36 -15.71
C VAL A 162 2.65 -0.87 -15.71
N VAL A 163 1.88 -0.40 -14.73
CA VAL A 163 1.55 1.03 -14.56
C VAL A 163 2.83 1.84 -14.45
N SER A 164 3.76 1.40 -13.59
CA SER A 164 5.05 2.08 -13.41
C SER A 164 5.89 2.13 -14.70
N ALA A 165 5.91 1.05 -15.48
CA ALA A 165 6.62 0.99 -16.76
C ALA A 165 6.02 1.94 -17.80
N ILE A 166 4.68 2.02 -17.88
CA ILE A 166 3.98 2.96 -18.76
C ILE A 166 4.36 4.40 -18.41
N VAL A 167 4.25 4.76 -17.13
CA VAL A 167 4.62 6.10 -16.63
C VAL A 167 6.07 6.43 -16.96
N GLY A 168 6.99 5.53 -16.65
CA GLY A 168 8.40 5.70 -16.97
C GLY A 168 8.68 5.89 -18.46
N CYS A 169 8.02 5.13 -19.33
CA CYS A 169 8.16 5.29 -20.78
C CYS A 169 7.62 6.64 -21.27
N ILE A 170 6.46 7.08 -20.76
CA ILE A 170 5.88 8.39 -21.11
C ILE A 170 6.82 9.52 -20.69
N ILE A 171 7.30 9.51 -19.44
CA ILE A 171 8.23 10.53 -18.94
C ILE A 171 9.55 10.50 -19.71
N ARG A 172 10.07 9.32 -20.07
CA ARG A 172 11.27 9.19 -20.92
C ARG A 172 11.10 9.92 -22.25
N VAL A 173 9.95 9.76 -22.91
CA VAL A 173 9.68 10.38 -24.21
C VAL A 173 9.59 11.90 -24.10
N ILE A 174 8.94 12.42 -23.04
CA ILE A 174 8.72 13.85 -22.85
C ILE A 174 9.99 14.56 -22.35
N LEU A 175 10.66 13.98 -21.35
CA LEU A 175 11.71 14.66 -20.57
C LEU A 175 13.11 14.05 -20.71
N GLY A 176 13.25 12.86 -21.31
CA GLY A 176 14.50 12.10 -21.30
C GLY A 176 15.70 12.76 -22.00
N LYS A 177 15.48 13.84 -22.76
CA LYS A 177 16.54 14.60 -23.45
C LYS A 177 17.04 15.83 -22.69
N TYR A 178 16.32 16.26 -21.65
CA TYR A 178 16.58 17.53 -20.97
C TYR A 178 17.37 17.32 -19.68
N GLU A 179 16.73 16.70 -18.67
CA GLU A 179 17.30 16.56 -17.32
C GLU A 179 16.93 15.21 -16.71
N GLN A 180 17.88 14.28 -16.71
CA GLN A 180 17.64 12.89 -16.27
C GLN A 180 17.21 12.81 -14.80
N SER A 181 17.81 13.62 -13.91
CA SER A 181 17.50 13.62 -12.47
C SER A 181 16.04 14.00 -12.20
N VAL A 182 15.54 15.03 -12.91
CA VAL A 182 14.15 15.49 -12.79
C VAL A 182 13.20 14.44 -13.37
N ALA A 183 13.54 13.86 -14.53
CA ALA A 183 12.76 12.79 -15.14
C ALA A 183 12.64 11.56 -14.21
N CYS A 184 13.72 11.16 -13.55
CA CYS A 184 13.73 10.09 -12.55
C CYS A 184 12.79 10.40 -11.37
N ALA A 185 12.93 11.59 -10.77
CA ALA A 185 12.11 11.99 -9.63
C ALA A 185 10.61 12.04 -10.00
N LEU A 186 10.28 12.63 -11.14
CA LEU A 186 8.91 12.75 -11.63
C LEU A 186 8.32 11.39 -12.02
N SER A 187 9.11 10.53 -12.65
CA SER A 187 8.65 9.20 -13.05
C SER A 187 8.28 8.35 -11.84
N VAL A 188 9.09 8.35 -10.78
CA VAL A 188 8.83 7.56 -9.57
C VAL A 188 7.65 8.13 -8.80
N SER A 189 7.60 9.46 -8.59
CA SER A 189 6.51 10.10 -7.83
C SER A 189 5.16 9.92 -8.51
N LEU A 190 5.09 10.07 -9.84
CA LEU A 190 3.86 9.87 -10.60
C LEU A 190 3.44 8.39 -10.65
N ALA A 191 4.40 7.47 -10.75
CA ALA A 191 4.11 6.03 -10.68
C ALA A 191 3.50 5.65 -9.33
N ILE A 192 3.98 6.22 -8.22
CA ILE A 192 3.39 6.00 -6.89
C ILE A 192 1.94 6.45 -6.86
N ILE A 193 1.64 7.67 -7.30
CA ILE A 193 0.26 8.19 -7.32
C ILE A 193 -0.64 7.32 -8.19
N LEU A 194 -0.20 6.95 -9.40
CA LEU A 194 -1.02 6.14 -10.30
C LEU A 194 -1.22 4.71 -9.80
N MET A 195 -0.23 4.12 -9.12
CA MET A 195 -0.42 2.84 -8.44
C MET A 195 -1.41 2.94 -7.28
N GLN A 196 -1.44 4.06 -6.55
CA GLN A 196 -2.43 4.30 -5.50
C GLN A 196 -3.84 4.44 -6.10
N LEU A 197 -4.00 5.23 -7.16
CA LEU A 197 -5.29 5.44 -7.83
C LEU A 197 -5.85 4.16 -8.48
N THR A 198 -4.97 3.29 -8.98
CA THR A 198 -5.37 2.01 -9.58
C THR A 198 -5.44 0.86 -8.57
N GLU A 199 -5.13 1.13 -7.30
CA GLU A 199 -5.02 0.14 -6.22
C GLU A 199 -4.05 -1.00 -6.55
N THR A 200 -2.99 -0.70 -7.29
CA THR A 200 -1.95 -1.66 -7.70
C THR A 200 -0.62 -1.42 -6.99
N LEU A 201 -0.65 -0.77 -5.82
CA LEU A 201 0.56 -0.38 -5.09
C LEU A 201 1.52 -1.56 -4.87
N HIS A 202 2.63 -1.51 -5.58
CA HIS A 202 3.71 -2.47 -5.48
C HIS A 202 5.03 -1.70 -5.46
N PRO A 203 5.67 -1.53 -4.29
CA PRO A 203 6.87 -0.70 -4.14
C PRO A 203 7.99 -0.99 -5.16
N PRO A 204 8.26 -2.25 -5.56
CA PRO A 204 9.21 -2.56 -6.63
C PRO A 204 8.89 -1.91 -7.99
N GLY A 205 7.62 -1.60 -8.25
CA GLY A 205 7.17 -0.84 -9.42
C GLY A 205 7.82 0.55 -9.50
N GLY A 206 8.05 1.23 -8.37
CA GLY A 206 8.77 2.51 -8.36
C GLY A 206 10.18 2.38 -8.98
N ALA A 207 10.90 1.30 -8.68
CA ALA A 207 12.17 1.01 -9.35
C ALA A 207 11.99 0.70 -10.84
N THR A 208 10.91 0.02 -11.23
CA THR A 208 10.58 -0.21 -12.66
C THR A 208 10.35 1.08 -13.43
N ALA A 209 9.69 2.07 -12.84
CA ALA A 209 9.53 3.40 -13.42
C ALA A 209 10.89 4.10 -13.59
N LEU A 210 11.73 4.08 -12.55
CA LEU A 210 13.08 4.66 -12.58
C LEU A 210 13.95 4.03 -13.68
N ILE A 211 13.92 2.70 -13.82
CA ILE A 211 14.71 1.97 -14.82
C ILE A 211 14.34 2.39 -16.24
N ALA A 212 13.06 2.67 -16.50
CA ALA A 212 12.61 3.19 -17.80
C ALA A 212 13.34 4.49 -18.19
N ILE A 213 13.75 5.32 -17.23
CA ILE A 213 14.51 6.54 -17.48
C ILE A 213 16.01 6.26 -17.61
N THR A 214 16.57 5.40 -16.76
CA THR A 214 18.03 5.20 -16.67
C THR A 214 18.61 4.20 -17.67
N MET A 215 17.78 3.37 -18.31
CA MET A 215 18.25 2.47 -19.37
C MET A 215 18.82 3.23 -20.57
N GLN A 216 19.77 2.62 -21.28
CA GLN A 216 20.33 3.22 -22.50
C GLN A 216 19.26 3.41 -23.58
N PRO A 217 19.37 4.45 -24.43
CA PRO A 217 18.47 4.64 -25.55
C PRO A 217 18.54 3.45 -26.51
N GLY A 218 17.43 2.73 -26.67
CA GLY A 218 17.26 1.74 -27.73
C GLY A 218 16.94 2.39 -29.08
N LEU A 219 16.58 1.57 -30.07
CA LEU A 219 16.08 2.07 -31.36
C LEU A 219 14.84 2.97 -31.15
N PRO A 220 14.64 3.99 -32.01
CA PRO A 220 13.41 4.79 -32.00
C PRO A 220 12.16 3.87 -32.06
N GLY A 221 11.27 3.99 -31.08
CA GLY A 221 10.07 3.15 -30.97
C GLY A 221 10.20 1.92 -30.06
N ALA A 222 11.42 1.49 -29.72
CA ALA A 222 11.65 0.38 -28.79
C ALA A 222 11.35 0.73 -27.32
N ASN A 223 11.10 2.00 -27.00
CA ASN A 223 10.85 2.45 -25.63
C ASN A 223 9.63 1.76 -25.00
N PHE A 224 8.53 1.59 -25.74
CA PHE A 224 7.33 0.91 -25.22
C PHE A 224 7.48 -0.61 -25.17
N LEU A 225 8.45 -1.18 -25.90
CA LEU A 225 8.74 -2.61 -25.83
C LEU A 225 9.17 -3.02 -24.41
N TYR A 226 9.80 -2.11 -23.66
CA TYR A 226 10.15 -2.29 -22.25
C TYR A 226 8.98 -2.81 -21.39
N ILE A 227 7.76 -2.30 -21.66
CA ILE A 227 6.55 -2.68 -20.91
C ILE A 227 6.26 -4.17 -21.10
N LEU A 228 6.37 -4.68 -22.32
CA LEU A 228 6.14 -6.09 -22.63
C LEU A 228 7.34 -6.97 -22.23
N MET A 229 8.53 -6.51 -22.58
CA MET A 229 9.82 -7.16 -22.40
C MET A 229 10.83 -6.11 -21.93
N PRO A 230 11.27 -6.15 -20.65
CA PRO A 230 11.23 -7.27 -19.72
C PRO A 230 10.11 -7.24 -18.68
N VAL A 231 9.33 -6.16 -18.58
CA VAL A 231 8.49 -5.93 -17.39
C VAL A 231 7.35 -6.94 -17.28
N LEU A 232 6.43 -6.98 -18.25
CA LEU A 232 5.27 -7.87 -18.20
C LEU A 232 5.68 -9.35 -18.22
N SER A 233 6.64 -9.73 -19.06
CA SER A 233 7.16 -11.10 -19.07
C SER A 233 7.80 -11.51 -17.75
N GLY A 234 8.62 -10.63 -17.16
CA GLY A 234 9.27 -10.89 -15.89
C GLY A 234 8.29 -10.99 -14.74
N THR A 235 7.28 -10.11 -14.67
CA THR A 235 6.25 -10.18 -13.63
C THR A 235 5.37 -11.42 -13.75
N LEU A 236 4.96 -11.80 -14.97
CA LEU A 236 4.20 -13.03 -15.21
C LEU A 236 5.01 -14.28 -14.86
N CYS A 237 6.32 -14.28 -15.18
CA CYS A 237 7.23 -15.33 -14.76
C CYS A 237 7.32 -15.43 -13.23
N MET A 238 7.53 -14.30 -12.54
CA MET A 238 7.55 -14.24 -11.08
C MET A 238 6.23 -14.71 -10.46
N LEU A 239 5.10 -14.29 -11.04
CA LEU A 239 3.77 -14.71 -10.61
C LEU A 239 3.59 -16.22 -10.76
N LEU A 240 3.99 -16.79 -11.89
CA LEU A 240 3.91 -18.24 -12.13
C LEU A 240 4.71 -19.01 -11.08
N VAL A 241 5.95 -18.59 -10.80
CA VAL A 241 6.77 -19.22 -9.76
C VAL A 241 6.14 -19.03 -8.38
N ALA A 242 5.58 -17.86 -8.07
CA ALA A 242 4.88 -17.61 -6.82
C ALA A 242 3.65 -18.52 -6.64
N LEU A 243 2.84 -18.70 -7.69
CA LEU A 243 1.69 -19.61 -7.68
C LEU A 243 2.13 -21.07 -7.45
N ILE A 244 3.22 -21.50 -8.05
CA ILE A 244 3.71 -22.88 -7.85
C ILE A 244 4.28 -23.03 -6.43
N VAL A 245 5.32 -22.26 -6.09
CA VAL A 245 6.11 -22.48 -4.88
C VAL A 245 5.30 -22.20 -3.60
N ASN A 246 4.48 -21.14 -3.58
CA ASN A 246 3.70 -20.84 -2.37
C ASN A 246 2.52 -21.81 -2.16
N ASN A 247 1.98 -22.45 -3.20
CA ASN A 247 0.90 -23.44 -3.02
C ASN A 247 1.43 -24.88 -2.81
N LEU A 248 2.67 -25.18 -3.19
CA LEU A 248 3.34 -26.44 -2.79
C LEU A 248 3.62 -26.50 -1.28
N ALA A 249 3.80 -25.34 -0.65
CA ALA A 249 4.02 -25.24 0.79
C ALA A 249 2.71 -25.42 1.57
N THR A 250 2.57 -26.50 2.33
CA THR A 250 1.33 -26.87 3.06
C THR A 250 0.75 -25.78 3.96
N ARG A 251 1.58 -24.86 4.47
CA ARG A 251 1.17 -23.77 5.40
C ARG A 251 1.00 -22.41 4.74
N ARG A 252 1.16 -22.32 3.41
CA ARG A 252 1.00 -21.10 2.62
C ARG A 252 -0.19 -21.26 1.68
N SER A 253 -0.74 -20.13 1.30
CA SER A 253 -1.76 -20.01 0.27
C SER A 253 -1.45 -18.73 -0.49
N TYR A 254 -1.38 -18.82 -1.81
CA TYR A 254 -1.16 -17.65 -2.65
C TYR A 254 -1.88 -17.83 -3.99
N PRO A 255 -2.68 -16.87 -4.44
CA PRO A 255 -2.95 -15.59 -3.77
C PRO A 255 -3.96 -15.71 -2.63
N THR A 256 -4.07 -14.67 -1.80
CA THR A 256 -5.20 -14.48 -0.88
C THR A 256 -6.38 -13.83 -1.58
N PHE A 257 -6.12 -12.94 -2.55
CA PHE A 257 -7.11 -12.32 -3.42
C PHE A 257 -6.48 -11.94 -4.76
N TRP A 258 -7.30 -11.89 -5.82
CA TRP A 258 -6.86 -11.53 -7.16
C TRP A 258 -7.11 -10.07 -7.51
N TRP A 259 -8.15 -9.45 -6.93
CA TRP A 259 -8.63 -8.10 -7.22
C TRP A 259 -8.89 -7.35 -5.92
#